data_AF-A0A553V2C5-F1
#
_entry.id   AF-A0A553V2C5-F1
#
_cell.length_a   1.000
_cell.length_b   1.000
_cell.length_c   1.000
_cell.angle_alpha   90.00
_cell.angle_beta   90.00
_cell.angle_gamma   90.00
#
_symmetry.space_group_name_H-M   'P 1'
#
loop_
_entity.id
_entity.type
_entity.pdbx_description
1 polymer ?
#
loop_
_entity_poly.entity_id
_entity_poly.type
_entity_poly.pdbx_seq_one_letter_code
_entity_poly.pdbx_strand_id
1 'polypeptide(L)'
;MAKRLVALLCLILLNACQQPPSPKKPAQFEFNNTEIFKRQELQQRQSNQPSDLFKTDASINVSTNQAHIRTLSSDLARISIDGAYQ
;
A
#
# COMPACT_ATOMS: atom_id res chain seq x y z
N MET A 1 3.68 47.00 -2.77
CA MET A 1 3.05 46.16 -1.72
C MET A 1 2.53 44.83 -2.28
N ALA A 2 1.65 44.81 -3.29
CA ALA A 2 1.02 43.59 -3.80
C ALA A 2 1.97 42.47 -4.29
N LYS A 3 3.05 42.81 -4.99
CA LYS A 3 4.01 41.81 -5.53
C LYS A 3 4.72 40.98 -4.46
N ARG A 4 4.98 41.56 -3.28
CA ARG A 4 5.63 40.86 -2.16
C ARG A 4 4.67 39.87 -1.47
N LEU A 5 3.38 40.19 -1.44
CA LEU A 5 2.36 39.33 -0.86
C LEU A 5 2.12 38.08 -1.72
N VAL A 6 2.08 38.24 -3.05
CA VAL A 6 1.92 37.12 -3.98
C VAL A 6 3.12 36.17 -3.95
N ALA A 7 4.34 36.72 -3.91
CA ALA A 7 5.55 35.90 -3.80
C ALA A 7 5.58 35.09 -2.49
N LEU A 8 5.15 35.70 -1.37
CA LEU A 8 5.07 35.02 -0.07
C LEU A 8 4.02 33.89 -0.10
N LEU A 9 2.86 34.13 -0.71
CA LEU A 9 1.81 33.12 -0.84
C LEU A 9 2.25 31.93 -1.71
N CYS A 10 2.93 32.20 -2.83
CA CYS A 10 3.48 31.13 -3.68
C CYS A 10 4.56 30.31 -2.95
N LEU A 11 5.38 30.94 -2.11
CA LEU A 11 6.42 30.25 -1.35
C LEU A 11 5.82 29.34 -0.25
N ILE A 12 4.72 29.77 0.36
CA ILE A 12 3.97 28.98 1.34
C ILE A 12 3.32 27.77 0.65
N LEU A 13 2.70 27.96 -0.52
CA LEU A 13 2.07 26.89 -1.28
C LEU A 13 3.08 25.86 -1.81
N LEU A 14 4.26 26.31 -2.27
CA LEU A 14 5.34 25.40 -2.67
C LEU A 14 5.82 24.53 -1.49
N ASN A 15 6.00 25.13 -0.31
CA ASN A 15 6.41 24.40 0.89
C ASN A 15 5.35 23.40 1.37
N ALA A 16 4.06 23.73 1.25
CA ALA A 16 2.98 22.82 1.63
C ALA A 16 2.90 21.57 0.73
N CYS A 17 3.23 21.70 -0.56
CA CYS A 17 3.27 20.57 -1.50
C CYS A 17 4.51 19.66 -1.34
N GLN A 18 5.53 20.11 -0.61
CA GLN A 18 6.79 19.38 -0.42
C GLN A 18 6.87 18.60 0.90
N GLN A 19 5.85 18.68 1.77
CA GLN A 19 5.86 17.88 2.98
C GLN A 19 5.70 16.40 2.60
N PRO A 20 6.72 15.56 2.86
CA PRO A 20 6.57 14.12 2.65
C PRO A 20 5.38 13.64 3.50
N PRO A 21 4.60 12.67 3.00
CA PRO A 21 3.50 12.12 3.77
C PRO A 21 4.02 11.73 5.15
N SER A 22 3.31 12.17 6.19
CA SER A 22 3.67 11.86 7.58
C SER A 22 3.99 10.37 7.70
N PRO A 23 5.09 9.98 8.38
CA PRO A 23 5.42 8.57 8.57
C PRO A 23 4.18 7.84 9.08
N LYS A 24 3.67 6.87 8.32
CA LYS A 24 2.58 6.01 8.81
C LYS A 24 3.09 5.40 10.10
N LYS A 25 2.37 5.62 11.21
CA LYS A 25 2.70 4.99 12.49
C LYS A 25 2.87 3.49 12.23
N PRO A 26 3.96 2.86 12.70
CA PRO A 26 4.12 1.42 12.54
C PRO A 26 2.88 0.76 13.14
N ALA A 27 2.17 0.00 12.32
CA ALA A 27 0.99 -0.71 12.75
C ALA A 27 1.38 -1.66 13.89
N GLN A 28 0.63 -1.60 14.99
CA GLN A 28 0.82 -2.52 16.10
C GLN A 28 0.56 -3.95 15.61
N PHE A 29 1.35 -4.92 16.10
CA PHE A 29 1.16 -6.32 15.76
C PHE A 29 -0.25 -6.77 16.15
N GLU A 30 -0.97 -7.33 15.19
CA GLU A 30 -2.30 -7.92 15.39
C GLU A 30 -2.25 -9.44 15.13
N PHE A 31 -2.70 -10.19 16.13
CA PHE A 31 -2.86 -11.64 16.02
C PHE A 31 -4.03 -11.96 15.07
N ASN A 32 -3.85 -12.92 14.17
CA ASN A 32 -4.83 -13.27 13.11
C ASN A 32 -5.20 -12.13 12.15
N ASN A 33 -4.30 -11.18 11.92
CA ASN A 33 -4.50 -10.15 10.90
C ASN A 33 -4.88 -10.80 9.55
N THR A 34 -6.03 -10.38 8.99
CA THR A 34 -6.63 -10.92 7.78
C THR A 34 -7.03 -9.76 6.87
N GLU A 35 -6.63 -9.80 5.61
CA GLU A 35 -7.07 -8.84 4.58
C GLU A 35 -8.08 -9.52 3.66
N ILE A 36 -9.18 -8.84 3.35
CA ILE A 36 -10.28 -9.38 2.52
C ILE A 36 -10.54 -8.42 1.37
N PHE A 37 -10.29 -8.89 0.14
CA PHE A 37 -10.60 -8.15 -1.07
C PHE A 37 -11.94 -8.60 -1.64
N LYS A 38 -12.87 -7.65 -1.81
CA LYS A 38 -14.16 -7.94 -2.45
C LYS A 38 -14.08 -7.74 -3.96
N ARG A 39 -14.91 -8.46 -4.72
CA ARG A 39 -14.97 -8.35 -6.20
C ARG A 39 -15.09 -6.90 -6.69
N GLN A 40 -15.97 -6.11 -6.07
CA GLN A 40 -16.18 -4.71 -6.46
C GLN A 40 -14.92 -3.86 -6.28
N GLU A 41 -14.16 -4.10 -5.22
CA GLU A 41 -12.91 -3.41 -4.94
C GLU A 41 -11.83 -3.80 -5.97
N LEU A 42 -11.73 -5.09 -6.31
CA LEU A 42 -10.81 -5.56 -7.34
C LEU A 42 -11.09 -4.89 -8.70
N GLN A 43 -12.36 -4.72 -9.04
CA GLN A 43 -12.79 -4.03 -10.27
C GLN A 43 -12.41 -2.55 -10.25
N GLN A 44 -12.60 -1.85 -9.14
CA GLN A 44 -12.21 -0.44 -8.99
C GLN A 44 -10.69 -0.25 -9.10
N ARG A 45 -9.92 -1.19 -8.54
CA ARG A 45 -8.45 -1.15 -8.58
C ARG A 45 -7.87 -1.47 -9.97
N GLN A 46 -8.69 -1.94 -10.91
CA GLN A 46 -8.24 -2.48 -12.21
C GLN A 46 -7.09 -3.49 -12.06
N SER A 47 -7.15 -4.28 -10.99
CA SER A 47 -6.10 -5.21 -10.58
C SER A 47 -6.01 -6.38 -11.56
N ASN A 48 -4.89 -6.48 -12.29
CA ASN A 48 -4.68 -7.53 -13.29
C ASN A 48 -3.52 -8.47 -12.92
N GLN A 49 -2.78 -8.18 -11.86
CA GLN A 49 -1.68 -9.00 -11.36
C GLN A 49 -1.78 -9.18 -9.84
N PRO A 50 -1.28 -10.28 -9.25
CA PRO A 50 -1.31 -10.49 -7.80
C PRO A 50 -0.66 -9.35 -6.99
N SER A 51 0.36 -8.69 -7.53
CA SER A 51 1.03 -7.57 -6.88
C SER A 51 0.14 -6.32 -6.73
N ASP A 52 -0.90 -6.18 -7.55
CA ASP A 52 -1.86 -5.07 -7.44
C ASP A 52 -2.72 -5.17 -6.17
N LEU A 53 -2.87 -6.38 -5.60
CA LEU A 53 -3.65 -6.62 -4.39
C LEU A 53 -2.98 -5.99 -3.16
N PHE A 54 -1.67 -6.17 -3.03
CA PHE A 54 -0.91 -5.91 -1.80
C PHE A 54 -0.13 -4.58 -1.81
N LYS A 55 -0.43 -3.64 -2.71
CA LYS A 55 0.26 -2.34 -2.79
C LYS A 55 0.10 -1.49 -1.52
N THR A 56 -0.95 -1.74 -0.75
CA THR A 56 -1.32 -0.95 0.43
C THR A 56 -0.81 -1.53 1.75
N ASP A 57 -0.53 -2.83 1.78
CA ASP A 57 -0.04 -3.53 2.98
C ASP A 57 1.49 -3.68 2.91
N ALA A 58 2.19 -2.97 3.79
CA ALA A 58 3.64 -3.03 3.87
C ALA A 58 4.16 -4.38 4.42
N SER A 59 3.28 -5.22 4.99
CA SER A 59 3.64 -6.53 5.51
C SER A 59 3.72 -7.61 4.42
N ILE A 60 3.18 -7.34 3.23
CA ILE A 60 3.21 -8.24 2.07
C ILE A 60 3.92 -7.53 0.92
N ASN A 61 5.03 -8.09 0.45
CA ASN A 61 5.77 -7.57 -0.69
C ASN A 61 5.70 -8.57 -1.85
N VAL A 62 5.14 -8.15 -2.97
CA VAL A 62 5.03 -8.98 -4.18
C VAL A 62 5.74 -8.28 -5.33
N SER A 63 6.73 -8.96 -5.91
CA SER A 63 7.33 -8.60 -7.18
C SER A 63 7.02 -9.68 -8.22
N THR A 64 7.47 -9.46 -9.45
CA THR A 64 7.20 -10.35 -10.59
C THR A 64 7.54 -11.82 -10.33
N ASN A 65 8.58 -12.11 -9.54
CA ASN A 65 9.10 -13.47 -9.36
C ASN A 65 9.12 -13.95 -7.90
N GLN A 66 8.74 -13.11 -6.94
CA GLN A 66 8.84 -13.44 -5.53
C GLN A 66 7.75 -12.73 -4.74
N ALA A 67 7.22 -13.42 -3.73
CA ALA A 67 6.37 -12.81 -2.73
C ALA A 67 6.94 -13.09 -1.34
N HIS A 68 6.85 -12.10 -0.47
CA HIS A 68 7.26 -12.20 0.93
C HIS A 68 6.09 -11.77 1.82
N ILE A 69 5.77 -12.59 2.81
CA ILE A 69 4.74 -12.31 3.82
C ILE A 69 5.47 -12.18 5.15
N ARG A 70 5.43 -10.99 5.75
CA ARG A 70 6.15 -10.66 7.00
C ARG A 70 7.64 -11.02 6.92
N THR A 71 8.28 -10.68 5.80
CA THR A 71 9.71 -10.97 5.52
C THR A 71 10.04 -12.45 5.27
N LEU A 72 9.08 -13.37 5.39
CA LEU A 72 9.26 -14.77 5.05
C LEU A 72 8.89 -15.04 3.59
N SER A 73 9.58 -15.97 2.92
CA SER A 73 9.22 -16.39 1.56
C SER A 73 7.78 -16.93 1.52
N SER A 74 7.04 -16.56 0.47
CA SER A 74 5.69 -17.10 0.20
C SER A 74 5.67 -18.60 -0.04
N ASP A 75 6.81 -19.23 -0.34
CA ASP A 75 6.88 -20.69 -0.52
C ASP A 75 6.51 -21.46 0.76
N LEU A 76 6.57 -20.78 1.92
CA LEU A 76 6.15 -21.30 3.21
C LEU A 76 4.64 -21.11 3.46
N ALA A 77 3.96 -20.34 2.62
CA ALA A 77 2.54 -20.09 2.72
C ALA A 77 1.74 -21.20 2.01
N ARG A 78 0.56 -21.53 2.57
CA ARG A 78 -0.39 -22.43 1.92
C ARG A 78 -1.35 -21.62 1.07
N ILE A 79 -1.53 -22.06 -0.17
CA ILE A 79 -2.53 -21.49 -1.08
C ILE A 79 -3.68 -22.50 -1.18
N SER A 80 -4.91 -22.00 -1.10
CA SER A 80 -6.11 -22.81 -1.34
C SER A 80 -7.04 -22.12 -2.32
N ILE A 81 -7.65 -22.90 -3.21
CA ILE A 81 -8.73 -22.45 -4.10
C ILE A 81 -9.97 -23.25 -3.70
N ASP A 82 -11.04 -22.54 -3.34
CA ASP A 82 -12.30 -23.15 -2.87
C ASP A 82 -12.14 -24.19 -1.74
N GLY A 83 -11.11 -24.00 -0.90
CA GLY A 83 -10.78 -24.89 0.21
C GLY A 83 -9.89 -26.09 -0.14
N ALA A 84 -9.53 -26.28 -1.41
CA ALA A 84 -8.55 -27.28 -1.83
C ALA A 84 -7.13 -26.68 -1.82
N TYR A 85 -6.19 -27.35 -1.14
CA TYR A 85 -4.79 -26.90 -1.03
C TYR A 85 -3.96 -27.30 -2.24
N GLN A 86 -3.03 -26.43 -2.62
CA GLN A 86 -2.00 -26.66 -3.65
C GLN A 86 -0.62 -26.83 -3.02
#